data_AF-A0A3A4QVA6-F1
#
_entry.id   AF-A0A3A4QVA6-F1
#
_cell.length_a   1.000
_cell.length_b   1.000
_cell.length_c   1.000
_cell.angle_alpha   90.00
_cell.angle_beta   90.00
_cell.angle_gamma   90.00
#
_symmetry.space_group_name_H-M   'P 1'
#
loop_
_entity.id
_entity.type
_entity.pdbx_description
1 polymer ?
#
loop_
_entity_poly.entity_id
_entity_poly.type
_entity_poly.pdbx_seq_one_letter_code
_entity_poly.pdbx_strand_id
1 'polypeptide(L)'
;MSRKLSQIDVVNSWRPPDPLKLVRKDSSFSYRWMRKNEVELRKQQGWEVVDKKEIGFEADQRVSRGSSSIAECNELVLCKRPREMSEAHRSFLDNKNKRIMEALGAQFHQEGRRSGCNTYGDVTIEQKNS
;
A
#
# COMPACT_ATOMS: atom_id res chain seq x y z
N MET A 1 37.77 -16.37 40.97
CA MET A 1 37.22 -15.08 40.50
C MET A 1 36.63 -15.27 39.11
N SER A 2 35.33 -15.55 38.99
CA SER A 2 34.66 -15.75 37.68
C SER A 2 34.37 -14.41 37.02
N ARG A 3 34.96 -14.18 35.84
CA ARG A 3 34.62 -13.04 34.98
C ARG A 3 33.24 -13.30 34.38
N LYS A 4 32.26 -12.46 34.73
CA LYS A 4 30.96 -12.43 34.06
C LYS A 4 31.18 -11.94 32.63
N LEU A 5 30.89 -12.78 31.65
CA LEU A 5 30.82 -12.37 30.24
C LEU A 5 29.61 -11.44 30.11
N SER A 6 29.88 -10.17 29.80
CA SER A 6 28.86 -9.19 29.46
C SER A 6 28.08 -9.66 28.23
N GLN A 7 26.77 -9.78 28.40
CA GLN A 7 25.81 -10.11 27.35
C GLN A 7 25.91 -9.06 26.23
N ILE A 8 26.26 -9.49 25.02
CA ILE A 8 26.31 -8.62 23.83
C ILE A 8 24.87 -8.48 23.33
N ASP A 9 24.25 -7.34 23.63
CA ASP A 9 22.95 -7.01 23.05
C ASP A 9 23.15 -6.68 21.56
N VAL A 10 22.53 -7.48 20.69
CA VAL A 10 22.51 -7.21 19.24
C VAL A 10 21.53 -6.07 19.00
N VAL A 11 22.03 -4.83 19.04
CA VAL A 11 21.22 -3.60 18.99
C VAL A 11 20.49 -3.39 17.67
N ASN A 12 20.84 -4.10 16.59
CA ASN A 12 20.03 -4.13 15.37
C ASN A 12 20.29 -5.41 14.58
N SER A 13 19.24 -6.18 14.32
CA SER A 13 19.29 -7.21 13.27
C SER A 13 19.56 -6.51 11.94
N TRP A 14 20.62 -6.90 11.24
CA TRP A 14 20.86 -6.46 9.88
C TRP A 14 19.59 -6.74 9.04
N ARG A 15 19.05 -5.69 8.41
CA ARG A 15 17.91 -5.80 7.50
C ARG A 15 18.36 -5.46 6.09
N PRO A 16 17.95 -6.23 5.08
CA PRO A 16 18.23 -5.85 3.71
C PRO A 16 17.59 -4.48 3.41
N PRO A 17 18.27 -3.62 2.63
CA PRO A 17 17.70 -2.35 2.22
C PRO A 17 16.44 -2.59 1.38
N ASP A 18 15.35 -1.92 1.73
CA ASP A 18 14.11 -1.94 0.96
C ASP A 18 14.21 -0.94 -0.20
N PRO A 19 14.28 -1.39 -1.47
CA PRO A 19 14.45 -0.52 -2.62
C PRO A 19 13.26 0.40 -2.88
N LEU A 20 12.10 0.13 -2.27
CA LEU A 20 10.87 0.91 -2.46
C LEU A 20 10.66 1.95 -1.36
N LYS A 21 11.49 1.94 -0.32
CA LYS A 21 11.37 2.87 0.81
C LYS A 21 11.86 4.26 0.40
N LEU A 22 10.95 5.23 0.42
CA LEU A 22 11.30 6.63 0.20
C LEU A 22 11.93 7.23 1.47
N VAL A 23 13.07 7.89 1.33
CA VAL A 23 13.79 8.56 2.43
C VAL A 23 13.14 9.88 2.80
N ARG A 24 12.74 10.67 1.80
CA ARG A 24 12.04 11.96 1.99
C ARG A 24 10.63 11.84 1.43
N LYS A 25 9.63 12.08 2.28
CA LYS A 25 8.21 12.09 1.91
C LYS A 25 7.61 13.42 2.34
N ASP A 26 6.93 14.07 1.41
CA ASP A 26 6.07 15.20 1.74
C ASP A 26 4.78 14.68 2.38
N SER A 27 4.36 15.27 3.51
CA SER A 27 3.14 14.89 4.22
C SER A 27 1.85 15.35 3.52
N SER A 28 1.97 16.29 2.59
CA SER A 28 0.87 16.83 1.76
C SER A 28 0.46 15.87 0.64
N PHE A 29 1.32 14.89 0.33
CA PHE A 29 1.11 13.95 -0.76
C PHE A 29 1.07 12.50 -0.27
N SER A 30 0.25 11.70 -0.94
CA SER A 30 0.30 10.25 -0.86
C SER A 30 1.17 9.72 -1.99
N TYR A 31 2.13 8.85 -1.66
CA TYR A 31 3.04 8.25 -2.62
C TYR A 31 2.71 6.77 -2.81
N ARG A 32 2.78 6.29 -4.05
CA ARG A 32 2.54 4.87 -4.37
C ARG A 32 3.38 4.42 -5.56
N TRP A 33 4.02 3.28 -5.43
CA TRP A 33 4.63 2.56 -6.55
C TRP A 33 3.55 1.89 -7.37
N MET A 34 3.53 2.15 -8.67
CA MET A 34 2.52 1.67 -9.61
C MET A 34 3.19 0.97 -10.78
N ARG A 35 2.54 -0.06 -11.34
CA ARG A 35 3.08 -0.72 -12.53
C ARG A 35 3.02 0.22 -13.74
N LYS A 36 4.03 0.17 -14.61
CA LYS A 36 4.14 1.01 -15.82
C LYS A 36 2.88 0.97 -16.68
N ASN A 37 2.27 -0.20 -16.84
CA ASN A 37 1.02 -0.37 -17.60
C ASN A 37 -0.21 0.28 -16.96
N GLU A 38 -0.18 0.58 -15.66
CA GLU A 38 -1.28 1.23 -14.94
C GLU A 38 -1.11 2.75 -14.82
N VAL A 39 0.08 3.28 -15.09
CA VAL A 39 0.40 4.70 -14.87
C VAL A 39 -0.57 5.61 -15.61
N GLU A 40 -0.88 5.32 -16.87
CA GLU A 40 -1.73 6.19 -17.68
C GLU A 40 -3.18 6.23 -17.16
N LEU A 41 -3.72 5.09 -16.74
CA LEU A 41 -5.03 5.01 -16.08
C LEU A 41 -5.02 5.78 -14.76
N ARG A 42 -3.91 5.74 -14.01
CA ARG A 42 -3.78 6.40 -12.72
C ARG A 42 -3.64 7.91 -12.86
N LYS A 43 -3.01 8.41 -13.94
CA LYS A 43 -2.98 9.84 -14.24
C LYS A 43 -4.38 10.42 -14.39
N GLN A 44 -5.30 9.69 -15.04
CA GLN A 44 -6.71 10.09 -15.15
C GLN A 44 -7.42 10.18 -13.78
N GLN A 45 -6.91 9.49 -12.76
CA GLN A 45 -7.39 9.52 -11.37
C GLN A 45 -6.68 10.60 -10.51
N GLY A 46 -5.95 11.51 -11.15
CA GLY A 46 -5.22 12.60 -10.50
C GLY A 46 -3.90 12.17 -9.86
N TRP A 47 -3.30 11.06 -10.29
CA TRP A 47 -1.94 10.70 -9.89
C TRP A 47 -0.90 11.34 -10.81
N GLU A 48 0.15 11.87 -10.23
CA GLU A 48 1.27 12.50 -10.94
C GLU A 48 2.52 11.67 -10.78
N VAL A 49 3.32 11.56 -11.83
CA VAL A 49 4.60 10.86 -11.78
C VAL A 49 5.61 11.71 -11.02
N VAL A 50 6.37 11.10 -10.13
CA VAL A 50 7.36 11.79 -9.30
C VAL A 50 8.70 11.87 -10.01
N ASP A 51 9.27 13.07 -10.08
CA ASP A 51 10.63 13.27 -10.55
C ASP A 51 11.66 12.83 -9.50
N LYS A 52 12.73 12.18 -9.94
CA LYS A 52 13.82 11.67 -9.08
C LYS A 52 14.40 12.76 -8.17
N LYS A 53 14.45 14.01 -8.67
CA LYS A 53 15.03 15.16 -7.97
C LYS A 53 14.23 15.58 -6.74
N GLU A 54 12.90 15.42 -6.77
CA GLU A 54 12.01 15.86 -5.69
C GLU A 54 12.18 15.04 -4.41
N ILE A 55 12.47 13.75 -4.56
CA ILE A 55 12.53 12.78 -3.46
C ILE A 55 13.94 12.62 -2.87
N GLY A 56 14.92 13.38 -3.37
CA GLY A 56 16.31 13.32 -2.90
C GLY A 56 16.88 11.90 -2.99
N PHE A 57 16.54 11.16 -4.05
CA PHE A 57 17.11 9.84 -4.31
C PHE A 57 18.59 10.00 -4.67
N GLU A 58 19.45 10.06 -3.65
CA GLU A 58 20.85 9.70 -3.81
C GLU A 58 20.87 8.25 -4.27
N ALA A 59 21.39 8.03 -5.46
CA ALA A 59 21.29 6.78 -6.18
C ALA A 59 21.88 5.61 -5.36
N ASP A 60 21.02 4.82 -4.71
CA ASP A 60 21.28 3.39 -4.68
C ASP A 60 21.18 2.96 -6.15
N GLN A 61 22.34 2.64 -6.75
CA GLN A 61 22.56 2.46 -8.20
C GLN A 61 21.64 1.41 -8.87
N ARG A 62 20.75 0.78 -8.10
CA ARG A 62 19.80 -0.26 -8.48
C ARG A 62 18.50 0.29 -9.10
N VAL A 63 18.16 1.56 -8.86
CA VAL A 63 16.94 2.24 -9.34
C VAL A 63 17.16 2.97 -10.67
N SER A 64 18.36 2.91 -11.25
CA SER A 64 18.68 3.58 -12.52
C SER A 64 18.83 2.60 -13.69
N ARG A 65 17.71 2.00 -14.14
CA ARG A 65 17.65 1.28 -15.43
C ARG A 65 16.57 1.81 -16.39
N GLY A 66 16.17 3.07 -16.24
CA GLY A 66 15.13 3.73 -17.06
C GLY A 66 15.32 5.25 -17.16
N SER A 67 14.53 5.91 -18.03
CA SER A 67 14.70 7.30 -18.49
C SER A 67 15.04 8.31 -17.38
N SER A 68 15.84 9.32 -17.73
CA SER A 68 16.70 10.03 -16.78
C SER A 68 15.99 10.84 -15.69
N SER A 69 14.71 11.19 -15.83
CA SER A 69 14.01 12.09 -14.90
C SER A 69 13.05 11.42 -13.91
N ILE A 70 12.48 10.24 -14.23
CA ILE A 70 11.35 9.66 -13.48
C ILE A 70 11.80 8.65 -12.42
N ALA A 71 11.27 8.72 -11.21
CA ALA A 71 11.54 7.73 -10.18
C ALA A 71 10.94 6.34 -10.54
N GLU A 72 11.78 5.42 -11.03
CA GLU A 72 11.39 4.09 -11.50
C GLU A 72 12.21 2.98 -10.85
N CYS A 73 11.58 1.87 -10.48
CA CYS A 73 12.24 0.65 -10.01
C CYS A 73 11.67 -0.55 -10.76
N ASN A 74 12.45 -1.13 -11.70
CA ASN A 74 12.00 -2.18 -12.62
C ASN A 74 10.76 -1.76 -13.43
N GLU A 75 9.63 -2.46 -13.24
CA GLU A 75 8.33 -2.19 -13.86
C GLU A 75 7.45 -1.25 -13.03
N LEU A 76 8.00 -0.66 -11.96
CA LEU A 76 7.29 0.25 -11.08
C LEU A 76 7.72 1.70 -11.32
N VAL A 77 6.75 2.59 -11.27
CA VAL A 77 6.92 4.05 -11.33
C VAL A 77 6.34 4.62 -10.05
N LEU A 78 7.06 5.56 -9.43
CA LEU A 78 6.56 6.26 -8.27
C LEU A 78 5.61 7.37 -8.71
N CYS A 79 4.39 7.34 -8.18
CA CYS A 79 3.41 8.40 -8.37
C CYS A 79 3.06 9.04 -7.04
N LYS A 80 2.72 10.34 -7.08
CA LYS A 80 2.17 11.12 -5.97
C LYS A 80 0.76 11.58 -6.30
N ARG A 81 -0.05 11.81 -5.28
CA ARG A 81 -1.36 12.45 -5.39
C ARG A 81 -1.62 13.26 -4.12
N PRO A 82 -2.33 14.40 -4.18
CA PRO A 82 -2.69 15.14 -2.98
C PRO A 82 -3.35 14.23 -1.94
N ARG A 83 -2.99 14.45 -0.67
CA ARG A 83 -3.44 13.61 0.44
C ARG A 83 -4.96 13.66 0.61
N GLU A 84 -5.55 14.84 0.51
CA GLU A 84 -7.01 15.04 0.61
C GLU A 84 -7.78 14.20 -0.42
N MET A 85 -7.35 14.24 -1.68
CA MET A 85 -7.92 13.41 -2.76
C MET A 85 -7.76 11.91 -2.47
N SER A 86 -6.64 11.53 -1.85
CA SER A 86 -6.37 10.13 -1.51
C SER A 86 -7.26 9.62 -0.38
N GLU A 87 -7.48 10.46 0.62
CA GLU A 87 -8.37 10.17 1.75
C GLU A 87 -9.84 10.12 1.31
N ALA A 88 -10.28 11.07 0.49
CA ALA A 88 -11.64 11.07 -0.07
C ALA A 88 -11.91 9.80 -0.90
N HIS A 89 -10.97 9.42 -1.78
CA HIS A 89 -11.10 8.20 -2.57
C HIS A 89 -11.14 6.93 -1.71
N ARG A 90 -10.32 6.88 -0.66
CA ARG A 90 -10.33 5.76 0.29
C ARG A 90 -11.66 5.67 1.04
N SER A 91 -12.15 6.79 1.55
CA SER A 91 -13.44 6.86 2.25
C SER A 91 -14.60 6.40 1.35
N PHE A 92 -14.61 6.82 0.08
CA PHE A 92 -15.59 6.37 -0.90
C PHE A 92 -15.54 4.84 -1.10
N LEU A 93 -14.35 4.27 -1.28
CA LEU A 93 -14.18 2.82 -1.45
C LEU A 93 -14.59 2.05 -0.19
N ASP A 94 -14.20 2.53 0.99
CA ASP A 94 -14.55 1.89 2.26
C ASP A 94 -16.08 1.88 2.46
N ASN A 95 -16.77 2.99 2.16
CA ASN A 95 -18.22 3.06 2.23
C ASN A 95 -18.91 2.16 1.19
N LYS A 96 -18.37 2.11 -0.03
CA LYS A 96 -18.88 1.20 -1.08
C LYS A 96 -18.72 -0.26 -0.67
N ASN A 97 -17.56 -0.63 -0.13
CA ASN A 97 -17.28 -1.99 0.33
C ASN A 97 -18.18 -2.39 1.49
N LYS A 98 -18.43 -1.48 2.45
CA LYS A 98 -19.39 -1.72 3.54
C LYS A 98 -20.79 -2.05 3.00
N ARG A 99 -21.30 -1.24 2.08
CA ARG A 99 -22.61 -1.49 1.45
C ARG A 99 -22.67 -2.82 0.69
N ILE A 100 -21.59 -3.18 0.00
CA ILE A 100 -21.50 -4.48 -0.70
C ILE A 100 -21.52 -5.63 0.30
N MET A 101 -20.76 -5.54 1.39
CA MET A 101 -20.74 -6.56 2.45
C MET A 101 -22.12 -6.71 3.12
N GLU A 102 -22.79 -5.60 3.44
CA GLU A 102 -24.15 -5.62 3.98
C GLU A 102 -25.14 -6.29 3.02
N ALA A 103 -25.07 -5.95 1.73
CA ALA A 103 -25.92 -6.55 0.71
C ALA A 103 -25.66 -8.06 0.54
N LEU A 104 -24.39 -8.47 0.55
CA LEU A 104 -23.98 -9.89 0.50
C LEU A 104 -24.49 -10.65 1.72
N GLY A 105 -24.33 -10.08 2.92
CA GLY A 105 -24.86 -10.68 4.15
C GLY A 105 -26.39 -10.84 4.09
N ALA A 106 -27.11 -9.83 3.61
CA ALA A 106 -28.56 -9.90 3.45
C ALA A 106 -29.00 -10.98 2.43
N GLN A 107 -28.30 -11.09 1.30
CA GLN A 107 -28.55 -12.15 0.31
C GLN A 107 -28.31 -13.54 0.90
N PHE A 108 -27.20 -13.73 1.62
CA PHE A 108 -26.87 -14.99 2.26
C PHE A 108 -27.94 -15.43 3.28
N HIS A 109 -28.43 -14.50 4.11
CA HIS A 109 -29.54 -14.78 5.02
C HIS A 109 -30.86 -15.08 4.30
N GLN A 110 -31.13 -14.42 3.18
CA GLN A 110 -32.33 -14.69 2.38
C GLN A 110 -32.29 -16.09 1.74
N GLU A 111 -31.14 -16.50 1.20
CA GLU A 111 -30.94 -17.83 0.63
C GLU A 111 -30.96 -18.93 1.69
N GLY A 112 -30.40 -18.67 2.87
CA GLY A 112 -30.49 -19.57 4.04
C GLY A 112 -31.94 -19.85 4.43
N ARG A 113 -32.77 -18.80 4.53
CA ARG A 113 -34.21 -18.94 4.81
C ARG A 113 -34.94 -19.74 3.73
N ARG A 114 -34.63 -19.51 2.45
CA ARG A 114 -35.24 -20.26 1.32
C ARG A 114 -34.88 -21.74 1.31
N SER A 115 -33.67 -22.07 1.76
CA SER A 115 -33.15 -23.44 1.80
C SER A 115 -33.56 -24.20 3.07
N GLY A 116 -34.31 -23.57 3.98
CA GLY A 116 -34.72 -24.19 5.26
C GLY A 116 -33.58 -24.35 6.26
N CYS A 117 -32.44 -23.70 6.03
CA CYS A 117 -31.26 -23.77 6.89
C CYS A 117 -31.23 -22.57 7.83
N ASN A 118 -31.07 -22.79 9.14
CA ASN A 118 -30.80 -21.69 10.08
C ASN A 118 -29.36 -21.19 9.89
N THR A 119 -29.19 -20.06 9.21
CA THR A 119 -27.89 -19.37 9.13
C THR A 119 -27.60 -18.70 10.48
N TYR A 120 -26.66 -19.25 11.24
CA TYR A 120 -26.11 -18.63 12.45
C TYR A 120 -24.71 -18.08 12.14
N GLY A 121 -24.49 -16.79 12.43
CA GLY A 121 -23.19 -16.11 12.37
C GLY A 121 -23.08 -15.03 11.30
N ASP A 122 -22.42 -13.93 11.65
CA ASP A 122 -22.00 -12.88 10.72
C ASP A 122 -20.72 -13.33 9.98
N VAL A 123 -20.66 -13.07 8.67
CA VAL A 123 -19.46 -13.35 7.87
C VAL A 123 -18.45 -12.23 8.06
N THR A 124 -17.50 -12.42 8.98
CA THR A 124 -16.37 -11.50 9.18
C THR A 124 -15.20 -11.92 8.30
N ILE A 125 -14.95 -11.20 7.20
CA ILE A 125 -13.75 -11.40 6.37
C ILE A 125 -12.63 -10.51 6.91
N GLU A 126 -11.71 -11.10 7.67
CA GLU A 126 -10.50 -10.42 8.10
C GLU A 126 -9.51 -10.32 6.94
N GLN A 127 -9.31 -9.11 6.39
CA GLN A 127 -8.20 -8.85 5.47
C GLN A 127 -6.88 -8.86 6.27
N LYS A 128 -6.12 -9.94 6.13
CA LYS A 128 -4.74 -10.02 6.60
C LYS A 128 -3.87 -9.08 5.76
N ASN A 129 -3.61 -7.87 6.25
CA ASN A 129 -2.60 -6.98 5.67
C ASN A 129 -1.24 -7.64 5.85
N SER A 130 -0.69 -8.19 4.76
CA SER A 130 0.67 -8.73 4.67
C SER A 130 1.59 -7.70 4.03
#